data_AF-A0A2M8PJA5-F1
#
_entry.id   AF-A0A2M8PJA5-F1
#
_cell.length_a   1.000
_cell.length_b   1.000
_cell.length_c   1.000
_cell.angle_alpha   90.00
_cell.angle_beta   90.00
_cell.angle_gamma   90.00
#
_symmetry.space_group_name_H-M   'P 1'
#
loop_
_entity.id
_entity.type
_entity.pdbx_description
1 polymer ?
#
loop_
_entity_poly.entity_id
_entity_poly.type
_entity_poly.pdbx_seq_one_letter_code
_entity_poly.pdbx_strand_id
1 'polypeptide(L)'
;MIIVELRKTYKFRLYENDANVYLHQQIDIAGLIWNHALGLSRRYYRLYGKSISFTHLQKHIAKLRKSSERFCHYQVLGSQAV
;
A
#
# COMPACT_ATOMS: atom_id res chain seq x y z
N MET A 1 -6.92 26.57 -33.68
CA MET A 1 -7.78 26.49 -32.48
C MET A 1 -7.16 25.46 -31.55
N ILE A 2 -6.58 25.87 -30.43
CA ILE A 2 -5.93 24.93 -29.49
C ILE A 2 -7.01 24.41 -28.53
N ILE A 3 -7.24 23.11 -28.53
CA ILE A 3 -8.14 22.45 -27.57
C ILE A 3 -7.33 22.25 -26.29
N VAL A 4 -7.68 23.00 -25.24
CA VAL A 4 -7.14 22.80 -23.90
C VAL A 4 -7.98 21.74 -23.21
N GLU A 5 -7.42 20.55 -23.01
CA GLU A 5 -8.09 19.47 -22.30
C GLU A 5 -8.13 19.78 -20.80
N LEU A 6 -9.31 20.06 -20.26
CA LEU A 6 -9.49 20.37 -18.84
C LEU A 6 -9.74 19.07 -18.04
N ARG A 7 -8.75 18.63 -17.27
CA ARG A 7 -8.88 17.43 -16.41
C ARG A 7 -9.89 17.70 -15.29
N LYS A 8 -11.10 17.14 -15.42
CA LYS A 8 -12.11 17.17 -14.36
C LYS A 8 -11.74 16.15 -13.28
N THR A 9 -11.68 16.59 -12.02
CA THR A 9 -11.50 15.72 -10.86
C THR A 9 -12.74 15.77 -9.98
N TYR A 10 -13.19 14.60 -9.50
CA TYR A 10 -14.33 14.51 -8.62
C TYR A 10 -13.87 14.65 -7.16
N LYS A 11 -14.56 15.50 -6.40
CA LYS A 11 -14.37 15.62 -4.95
C LYS A 11 -15.52 14.89 -4.25
N PHE A 12 -15.20 13.79 -3.57
CA PHE A 12 -16.17 13.06 -2.76
C PHE A 12 -16.06 13.50 -1.30
N ARG A 13 -17.20 13.75 -0.65
CA ARG A 13 -17.28 13.87 0.81
C ARG A 13 -17.52 12.47 1.36
N LEU A 14 -16.69 12.03 2.31
CA LEU A 14 -16.91 10.78 3.03
C LEU A 14 -18.03 11.03 4.06
N TYR A 15 -19.21 10.49 3.80
CA TYR A 15 -20.33 10.52 4.74
C TYR A 15 -20.20 9.38 5.73
N GLU A 16 -20.69 9.57 6.95
CA GLU A 16 -20.72 8.50 7.96
C GLU A 16 -21.64 7.36 7.50
N ASN A 17 -21.10 6.15 7.52
CA ASN A 17 -21.80 4.93 7.14
C ASN A 17 -21.11 3.75 7.83
N ASP A 18 -21.86 2.73 8.21
CA ASP A 18 -21.31 1.51 8.84
C ASP A 18 -20.25 0.81 7.97
N ALA A 19 -20.35 0.94 6.64
CA ALA A 19 -19.36 0.42 5.71
C ALA A 19 -17.99 1.11 5.80
N ASN A 20 -17.90 2.30 6.43
CA ASN A 20 -16.63 3.02 6.60
C ASN A 20 -15.64 2.24 7.48
N VAL A 21 -16.12 1.33 8.32
CA VAL A 21 -15.27 0.44 9.13
C VAL A 21 -14.31 -0.36 8.25
N TYR A 22 -14.77 -0.87 7.11
CA TYR A 22 -13.92 -1.60 6.16
C TYR A 22 -12.88 -0.70 5.49
N LEU A 23 -13.25 0.56 5.19
CA LEU A 23 -12.32 1.55 4.64
C LEU A 23 -11.22 1.89 5.65
N HIS A 24 -11.59 2.14 6.91
CA HIS A 24 -10.63 2.39 7.98
C HIS A 24 -9.70 1.19 8.17
N GLN A 25 -10.25 -0.02 8.20
CA GLN A 25 -9.45 -1.25 8.28
C GLN A 25 -8.45 -1.37 7.12
N GLN A 26 -8.86 -1.06 5.89
CA GLN A 26 -7.95 -1.05 4.74
C GLN A 26 -6.85 0.00 4.86
N ILE A 27 -7.17 1.20 5.32
CA ILE A 27 -6.20 2.28 5.56
C ILE A 27 -5.17 1.84 6.61
N ASP A 28 -5.63 1.24 7.71
CA ASP A 28 -4.76 0.78 8.78
C ASP A 28 -3.80 -0.32 8.30
N ILE A 29 -4.32 -1.30 7.55
CA ILE A 29 -3.50 -2.38 6.98
C ILE A 29 -2.50 -1.83 5.97
N ALA A 30 -2.89 -0.84 5.15
CA ALA A 30 -1.97 -0.18 4.23
C ALA A 30 -0.84 0.54 4.98
N GLY A 31 -1.16 1.19 6.12
CA GLY A 31 -0.18 1.77 7.02
C GLY A 31 0.81 0.74 7.59
N LEU A 32 0.33 -0.45 7.98
CA LEU A 32 1.19 -1.54 8.46
C LEU A 32 2.15 -2.05 7.37
N ILE A 33 1.65 -2.25 6.15
CA ILE A 33 2.47 -2.65 5.00
C ILE A 33 3.56 -1.61 4.75
N TRP A 34 3.18 -0.32 4.73
CA TRP A 34 4.12 0.78 4.51
C TRP A 34 5.22 0.82 5.57
N ASN A 35 4.84 0.72 6.85
CA ASN A 35 5.80 0.73 7.95
C ASN A 35 6.79 -0.44 7.86
N HIS A 36 6.31 -1.62 7.51
CA HIS A 36 7.16 -2.80 7.30
C HIS A 36 8.12 -2.62 6.12
N ALA A 37 7.60 -2.11 5.00
CA ALA A 37 8.40 -1.82 3.81
C ALA A 37 9.49 -0.77 4.08
N LEU A 38 9.16 0.29 4.83
CA LEU A 38 10.09 1.32 5.26
C LEU A 38 11.18 0.76 6.19
N GLY A 39 10.80 -0.09 7.16
CA GLY A 39 11.74 -0.76 8.05
C GLY A 39 12.73 -1.65 7.29
N LEU A 40 12.23 -2.43 6.33
CA LEU A 40 13.07 -3.26 5.46
C LEU A 40 14.03 -2.40 4.62
N SER A 41 13.54 -1.30 4.04
CA SER A 41 14.34 -0.41 3.21
C SER A 41 15.47 0.25 4.00
N ARG A 42 15.18 0.72 5.23
CA ARG A 42 16.19 1.27 6.15
C ARG A 42 17.22 0.23 6.54
N ARG A 43 16.80 -1.01 6.84
CA ARG A 43 17.71 -2.12 7.17
C ARG A 43 18.59 -2.47 5.98
N TYR A 44 18.02 -2.57 4.77
CA TYR A 44 18.75 -2.88 3.55
C TYR A 44 19.82 -1.81 3.27
N TYR A 45 19.47 -0.54 3.42
CA TYR A 45 20.42 0.57 3.27
C TYR A 45 21.57 0.49 4.29
N ARG A 46 21.28 0.17 5.56
CA ARG A 46 22.33 0.01 6.58
C ARG A 46 23.31 -1.13 6.27
N LEU A 47 22.83 -2.20 5.64
CA LEU A 47 23.66 -3.37 5.33
C LEU A 47 24.46 -3.22 4.03
N TYR A 48 23.86 -2.60 3.00
CA TYR A 48 24.42 -2.60 1.65
C TYR A 48 24.79 -1.19 1.12
N GLY A 49 24.45 -0.13 1.87
CA GLY A 49 24.70 1.26 1.48
C GLY A 49 23.87 1.75 0.28
N LYS A 50 22.84 1.00 -0.14
CA LYS A 50 22.03 1.27 -1.33
C LYS A 50 20.54 1.08 -1.06
N SER A 51 19.68 1.74 -1.84
CA SER A 51 18.22 1.56 -1.75
C SER A 51 17.81 0.19 -2.29
N ILE A 52 16.81 -0.44 -1.65
CA ILE A 52 16.20 -1.65 -2.18
C ILE A 52 15.41 -1.31 -3.46
N SER A 53 15.50 -2.17 -4.47
CA SER A 53 14.66 -2.04 -5.67
C SER A 53 13.18 -2.21 -5.31
N PHE A 54 12.32 -1.39 -5.91
CA PHE A 54 10.87 -1.48 -5.75
C PHE A 54 10.34 -2.89 -6.08
N THR A 55 10.85 -3.51 -7.15
CA THR A 55 10.40 -4.86 -7.55
C THR A 55 10.77 -5.93 -6.52
N HIS A 56 11.90 -5.79 -5.84
CA HIS A 56 12.30 -6.70 -4.77
C HIS A 56 11.41 -6.50 -3.53
N LEU A 57 11.11 -5.25 -3.20
CA LEU A 57 10.22 -4.89 -2.10
C LEU A 57 8.80 -5.45 -2.34
N GLN A 58 8.25 -5.22 -3.54
CA GLN A 58 6.92 -5.72 -3.92
C GLN A 58 6.84 -7.25 -3.86
N LYS A 59 7.83 -7.97 -4.43
CA LYS A 59 7.90 -9.44 -4.34
C LYS A 59 7.95 -9.93 -2.88
N HIS A 60 8.69 -9.23 -2.03
CA HIS A 60 8.78 -9.55 -0.60
C HIS A 60 7.43 -9.40 0.09
N ILE A 61 6.73 -8.27 -0.10
CA ILE A 61 5.40 -8.05 0.48
C ILE A 61 4.39 -9.07 -0.07
N ALA A 62 4.39 -9.33 -1.38
CA ALA A 62 3.50 -10.32 -2.00
C ALA A 62 3.72 -11.73 -1.43
N LYS A 63 4.98 -12.12 -1.16
CA LYS A 63 5.30 -13.38 -0.49
C LYS A 63 4.75 -13.42 0.94
N LEU A 64 4.90 -12.34 1.71
CA LEU A 64 4.35 -12.26 3.07
C LEU A 64 2.83 -12.38 3.07
N ARG A 65 2.14 -11.68 2.16
CA ARG A 65 0.69 -11.73 1.98
C ARG A 65 0.17 -13.14 1.69
N LYS A 66 0.92 -13.92 0.89
CA LYS A 66 0.50 -15.26 0.45
C LYS A 66 0.90 -16.37 1.42
N SER A 67 2.09 -16.30 2.00
CA SER A 67 2.74 -17.46 2.63
C SER A 67 2.87 -17.35 4.14
N SER A 68 2.58 -16.21 4.75
CA SER A 68 2.72 -16.04 6.20
C SER A 68 1.35 -16.00 6.87
N GLU A 69 1.13 -16.94 7.79
CA GLU A 69 -0.05 -16.94 8.67
C GLU A 69 -0.15 -15.66 9.49
N ARG A 70 1.00 -15.11 9.93
CA ARG A 70 1.07 -13.83 10.64
C ARG A 70 0.59 -12.64 9.81
N PHE A 71 0.82 -12.65 8.50
CA PHE A 71 0.49 -11.54 7.60
C PHE A 71 -0.72 -11.84 6.70
N CYS A 72 -1.53 -12.85 7.05
CA CYS A 72 -2.73 -13.21 6.28
C CYS A 72 -3.70 -12.03 6.13
N HIS A 73 -3.78 -11.15 7.13
CA HIS A 73 -4.62 -9.96 7.14
C HIS A 73 -4.26 -8.94 6.03
N TYR A 74 -3.07 -9.02 5.41
CA TYR A 74 -2.75 -8.20 4.24
C TYR A 74 -3.62 -8.56 3.01
N GLN A 75 -4.32 -9.68 3.03
CA GLN A 75 -5.25 -10.08 1.97
C GLN A 75 -6.53 -9.23 1.93
N VAL A 76 -6.83 -8.48 2.99
CA VAL A 76 -7.95 -7.53 3.02
C VAL A 76 -7.77 -6.41 2.00
N LEU A 77 -6.53 -6.08 1.64
CA LEU A 77 -6.23 -5.19 0.53
C LEU A 77 -6.28 -5.95 -0.79
N GLY A 78 -6.91 -5.32 -1.79
CA GLY A 78 -6.95 -5.84 -3.15
C GLY A 78 -5.55 -6.03 -3.74
N SER A 79 -5.39 -7.01 -4.63
CA SER A 79 -4.10 -7.32 -5.26
C SER A 79 -3.49 -6.19 -6.08
N GLN A 80 -4.30 -5.20 -6.48
CA GLN A 80 -3.86 -3.99 -7.18
C GLN A 80 -3.24 -2.94 -6.25
N ALA A 81 -3.45 -3.06 -4.93
CA ALA A 81 -3.00 -2.11 -3.92
C ALA A 81 -1.68 -2.50 -3.23
N VAL A 82 -1.12 -3.68 -3.56
CA VAL A 82 0.05 -4.30 -2.91
C VAL A 82 1.09 -4.73 -3.93
#